data_AF-A0A2G5TSH2-F1
#
_entry.id   AF-A0A2G5TSH2-F1
#
_cell.length_a   1.000
_cell.length_b   1.000
_cell.length_c   1.000
_cell.angle_alpha   90.00
_cell.angle_beta   90.00
_cell.angle_gamma   90.00
#
_symmetry.space_group_name_H-M   'P 1'
#
loop_
_entity.id
_entity.type
_entity.pdbx_description
1 polymer ?
#
loop_
_entity_poly.entity_id
_entity_poly.type
_entity_poly.pdbx_seq_one_letter_code
_entity_poly.pdbx_strand_id
1 'polypeptide(L)'
;MLNFSGSTSYCLPNNAIFDTNHLDKLYMDQNTLEIVQPYWNSSNRNLKIPMGLAKLDESEMLLCSALIYWDFEINGQTDYCIEKCVKMRNLVIRELANYEKSKTGEDNCQLRIMEVMGIVQGVHRASDAVKKCGHVAKIFNLKGKECPLYEILDN
;
A
#
# COMPACT_ATOMS: atom_id res chain seq x y z
N MET A 1 11.33 -24.78 -9.73
CA MET A 1 10.65 -23.46 -9.79
C MET A 1 9.85 -23.31 -8.51
N LEU A 2 10.31 -22.46 -7.58
CA LEU A 2 9.55 -22.14 -6.37
C LEU A 2 8.55 -21.04 -6.73
N ASN A 3 7.26 -21.36 -6.69
CA ASN A 3 6.17 -20.41 -6.86
C ASN A 3 6.19 -19.42 -5.69
N PHE A 4 6.78 -18.24 -5.89
CA PHE A 4 6.54 -17.08 -5.03
C PHE A 4 5.17 -16.47 -5.37
N SER A 5 4.08 -17.22 -5.18
CA SER A 5 2.78 -16.59 -4.97
C SER A 5 2.79 -16.08 -3.54
N GLY A 6 2.92 -14.76 -3.35
CA GLY A 6 2.67 -14.16 -2.04
C GLY A 6 1.36 -14.70 -1.50
N SER A 7 1.32 -15.09 -0.22
CA SER A 7 0.11 -15.63 0.39
C SER A 7 -1.08 -14.75 0.05
N THR A 8 -2.22 -15.31 -0.36
CA THR A 8 -3.46 -14.57 -0.61
C THR A 8 -4.10 -14.07 0.69
N SER A 9 -3.49 -14.38 1.83
CA SER A 9 -3.96 -14.01 3.16
C SER A 9 -3.47 -12.62 3.62
N TYR A 10 -4.36 -11.85 4.19
CA TYR A 10 -4.11 -10.53 4.77
C TYR A 10 -4.26 -10.61 6.29
N CYS A 11 -3.41 -9.91 7.02
CA CYS A 11 -3.54 -9.74 8.46
C CYS A 11 -4.19 -8.38 8.74
N LEU A 12 -5.28 -8.40 9.50
CA LEU A 12 -5.99 -7.20 9.95
C LEU A 12 -5.39 -6.68 11.26
N PRO A 13 -5.62 -5.40 11.63
CA PRO A 13 -5.11 -4.84 12.89
C PRO A 13 -5.55 -5.59 14.16
N ASN A 14 -6.67 -6.31 14.11
CA ASN A 14 -7.17 -7.16 15.19
C ASN A 14 -6.54 -8.58 15.19
N ASN A 15 -5.49 -8.80 14.40
CA ASN A 15 -4.85 -10.11 14.13
C ASN A 15 -5.74 -11.13 13.42
N ALA A 16 -6.94 -10.75 12.96
CA ALA A 16 -7.73 -11.63 12.11
C ALA A 16 -7.02 -11.80 10.76
N ILE A 17 -7.05 -13.03 10.24
CA ILE A 17 -6.48 -13.37 8.95
C ILE A 17 -7.61 -13.75 8.01
N PHE A 18 -7.68 -13.10 6.85
CA PHE A 18 -8.60 -13.49 5.78
C PHE A 18 -7.84 -13.75 4.49
N ASP A 19 -8.33 -14.70 3.70
CA ASP A 19 -7.76 -15.10 2.43
C ASP A 19 -8.61 -14.55 1.28
N THR A 20 -8.00 -13.86 0.31
CA THR A 20 -8.72 -13.37 -0.88
C THR A 20 -9.24 -14.47 -1.81
N ASN A 21 -8.82 -15.72 -1.63
CA ASN A 21 -9.44 -16.87 -2.29
C ASN A 21 -10.73 -17.31 -1.60
N HIS A 22 -11.00 -16.80 -0.39
CA HIS A 22 -12.15 -17.13 0.43
C HIS A 22 -12.90 -15.86 0.89
N LEU A 23 -13.12 -14.93 -0.05
CA LEU A 23 -13.86 -13.69 0.21
C LEU A 23 -15.32 -13.94 0.62
N ASP A 24 -15.87 -15.10 0.30
CA ASP A 24 -17.18 -15.58 0.76
C ASP A 24 -17.28 -15.67 2.28
N LYS A 25 -16.14 -15.76 2.99
CA LYS A 25 -16.10 -15.68 4.46
C LYS A 25 -16.24 -14.25 4.99
N LEU A 26 -15.88 -13.25 4.18
CA LEU A 26 -15.91 -11.83 4.55
C LEU A 26 -17.22 -11.16 4.11
N TYR A 27 -17.72 -11.51 2.92
CA TYR A 27 -18.94 -10.95 2.34
C TYR A 27 -20.02 -12.02 2.27
N MET A 28 -21.20 -11.72 2.84
CA MET A 28 -22.27 -12.70 3.00
C MET A 28 -23.12 -12.91 1.75
N ASP A 29 -23.13 -11.96 0.82
CA ASP A 29 -23.97 -12.02 -0.38
C ASP A 29 -23.13 -12.01 -1.66
N GLN A 30 -23.58 -12.81 -2.64
CA GLN A 30 -22.89 -13.04 -3.91
C GLN A 30 -22.70 -11.76 -4.72
N ASN A 31 -23.68 -10.84 -4.68
CA ASN A 31 -23.61 -9.59 -5.41
C ASN A 31 -22.49 -8.67 -4.86
N THR A 32 -22.39 -8.55 -3.54
CA THR A 32 -21.27 -7.83 -2.91
C THR A 32 -19.94 -8.47 -3.29
N LEU A 33 -19.83 -9.80 -3.28
CA LEU A 33 -18.60 -10.51 -3.63
C LEU A 33 -18.15 -10.19 -5.07
N GLU A 34 -19.06 -10.21 -6.03
CA GLU A 34 -18.79 -9.87 -7.43
C GLU A 34 -18.30 -8.42 -7.59
N ILE A 35 -18.86 -7.48 -6.81
CA ILE A 35 -18.49 -6.06 -6.85
C ILE A 35 -17.12 -5.80 -6.22
N VAL A 36 -16.76 -6.50 -5.12
CA VAL A 36 -15.51 -6.27 -4.38
C VAL A 36 -14.33 -7.12 -4.86
N GLN A 37 -14.57 -8.23 -5.56
CA GLN A 37 -13.51 -9.09 -6.10
C GLN A 37 -12.47 -8.32 -6.97
N PRO A 38 -12.87 -7.40 -7.87
CA PRO A 38 -11.91 -6.63 -8.67
C PRO A 38 -10.98 -5.76 -7.81
N TYR A 39 -11.47 -5.23 -6.70
CA TYR A 39 -10.65 -4.47 -5.74
C TYR A 39 -9.56 -5.35 -5.14
N TRP A 40 -9.90 -6.53 -4.63
CA TRP A 40 -8.92 -7.45 -4.02
C TRP A 40 -7.90 -7.94 -5.02
N ASN A 41 -8.33 -8.25 -6.25
CA ASN A 41 -7.43 -8.62 -7.34
C ASN A 41 -6.45 -7.48 -7.68
N SER A 42 -6.92 -6.24 -7.68
CA SER A 42 -6.11 -5.04 -7.89
C SER A 42 -5.12 -4.83 -6.74
N SER A 43 -5.56 -4.93 -5.49
CA SER A 43 -4.73 -4.78 -4.29
C SER A 43 -3.60 -5.82 -4.25
N ASN A 44 -3.91 -7.08 -4.56
CA ASN A 44 -2.93 -8.16 -4.65
C ASN A 44 -1.85 -7.85 -5.71
N ARG A 45 -2.27 -7.50 -6.93
CA ARG A 45 -1.35 -7.24 -8.05
C ARG A 45 -0.51 -5.98 -7.87
N ASN A 46 -1.12 -4.91 -7.37
CA ASN A 46 -0.50 -3.57 -7.41
C ASN A 46 0.29 -3.22 -6.14
N LEU A 47 0.04 -3.91 -5.03
CA LEU A 47 0.69 -3.62 -3.75
C LEU A 47 1.28 -4.89 -3.12
N LYS A 48 0.46 -5.91 -2.87
CA LYS A 48 0.89 -7.07 -2.08
C LYS A 48 2.03 -7.86 -2.72
N ILE A 49 1.86 -8.25 -3.98
CA ILE A 49 2.88 -8.99 -4.73
C ILE A 49 4.18 -8.16 -4.85
N PRO A 50 4.14 -6.88 -5.28
CA PRO A 50 5.32 -6.02 -5.28
C PRO A 50 6.03 -5.94 -3.92
N MET A 51 5.30 -5.75 -2.81
CA MET A 51 5.90 -5.72 -1.48
C MET A 51 6.56 -7.05 -1.10
N GLY A 52 5.91 -8.17 -1.41
CA GLY A 52 6.46 -9.51 -1.15
C GLY A 52 7.70 -9.84 -1.98
N LEU A 53 7.81 -9.28 -3.19
CA LEU A 53 8.97 -9.43 -4.06
C LEU A 53 10.12 -8.49 -3.65
N ALA A 54 9.80 -7.24 -3.29
CA ALA A 54 10.79 -6.23 -2.91
C ALA A 54 11.57 -6.62 -1.65
N LYS A 55 10.93 -7.37 -0.74
CA LYS A 55 11.54 -7.88 0.51
C LYS A 55 12.34 -6.79 1.22
N LEU A 56 11.67 -5.66 1.48
CA LEU A 56 12.28 -4.55 2.18
C LEU A 56 12.75 -5.03 3.56
N ASP A 57 13.99 -4.73 3.91
CA ASP A 57 14.47 -4.90 5.28
C ASP A 57 13.92 -3.80 6.20
N GLU A 58 14.28 -3.85 7.47
CA GLU A 58 13.77 -2.92 8.49
C GLU A 58 14.13 -1.46 8.20
N SER A 59 15.34 -1.20 7.67
CA SER A 59 15.80 0.16 7.37
C SER A 59 15.10 0.71 6.13
N GLU A 60 14.98 -0.11 5.09
CA GLU A 60 14.25 0.22 3.86
C GLU A 60 12.76 0.44 4.15
N MET A 61 12.15 -0.37 5.03
CA MET A 61 10.76 -0.22 5.44
C MET A 61 10.53 1.07 6.23
N LEU A 62 11.46 1.44 7.12
CA LEU A 62 11.41 2.70 7.86
C LEU A 62 11.47 3.90 6.92
N LEU A 63 12.43 3.90 5.98
CA LEU A 63 12.59 4.98 4.99
C LEU A 63 11.41 5.03 4.02
N CYS A 64 10.88 3.89 3.58
CA CYS A 64 9.65 3.81 2.79
C CYS A 64 8.46 4.43 3.52
N SER A 65 8.31 4.13 4.82
CA SER A 65 7.26 4.72 5.67
C SER A 65 7.43 6.23 5.80
N ALA A 66 8.67 6.73 5.92
CA ALA A 66 8.95 8.15 5.94
C ALA A 66 8.61 8.84 4.61
N LEU A 67 8.85 8.20 3.47
CA LEU A 67 8.46 8.71 2.15
C LEU A 67 6.94 8.84 2.00
N ILE A 68 6.20 7.86 2.52
CA ILE A 68 4.72 7.88 2.56
C ILE A 68 4.22 8.99 3.51
N TYR A 69 4.86 9.15 4.67
CA TYR A 69 4.47 10.18 5.64
C TYR A 69 4.68 11.60 5.12
N TRP A 70 5.82 11.87 4.47
CA TRP A 70 6.16 13.19 3.92
C TRP A 70 5.54 13.44 2.55
N ASP A 71 4.39 12.84 2.24
CA ASP A 71 3.71 13.08 0.98
C ASP A 71 3.18 14.51 0.86
N PHE A 72 3.23 15.04 -0.36
CA PHE A 72 2.86 16.43 -0.67
C PHE A 72 1.71 16.55 -1.69
N GLU A 73 1.12 15.42 -2.09
CA GLU A 73 0.00 15.36 -3.03
C GLU A 73 -1.35 15.23 -2.29
N ILE A 74 -1.41 15.69 -1.04
CA ILE A 74 -2.61 15.62 -0.20
C ILE A 74 -3.43 16.91 -0.38
N ASN A 75 -4.74 16.75 -0.65
CA ASN A 75 -5.67 17.87 -0.81
C ASN A 75 -5.68 18.79 0.42
N GLY A 76 -5.63 20.10 0.17
CA GLY A 76 -5.73 21.13 1.22
C GLY A 76 -4.42 21.42 1.96
N GLN A 77 -3.28 20.88 1.51
CA GLN A 77 -1.98 21.29 2.04
C GLN A 77 -1.63 22.72 1.63
N THR A 78 -1.06 23.49 2.56
CA THR A 78 -0.54 24.83 2.29
C THR A 78 0.80 24.75 1.56
N ASP A 79 1.16 25.79 0.81
CA ASP A 79 2.46 25.89 0.14
C ASP A 79 3.63 25.71 1.12
N TYR A 80 3.51 26.27 2.33
CA TYR A 80 4.50 26.08 3.40
C TYR A 80 4.69 24.61 3.77
N CYS A 81 3.60 23.85 3.90
CA CYS A 81 3.65 22.42 4.20
C CYS A 81 4.24 21.62 3.03
N ILE A 82 3.84 21.93 1.80
CA ILE A 82 4.36 21.28 0.58
C ILE A 82 5.89 21.47 0.50
N GLU A 83 6.39 22.68 0.71
CA GLU A 83 7.83 22.94 0.73
C GLU A 83 8.58 22.11 1.78
N LYS A 84 7.98 21.94 2.97
CA LYS A 84 8.56 21.12 4.04
C LYS A 84 8.57 19.64 3.67
N CYS A 85 7.47 19.12 3.14
CA CYS A 85 7.37 17.74 2.66
C CYS A 85 8.39 17.45 1.56
N VAL A 86 8.54 18.34 0.57
CA VAL A 86 9.55 18.19 -0.50
C VAL A 86 10.97 18.15 0.08
N LYS A 87 11.29 19.06 1.01
CA LYS A 87 12.61 19.09 1.68
C LYS A 87 12.88 17.78 2.43
N MET A 88 11.88 17.27 3.16
CA MET A 88 12.01 16.04 3.93
C MET A 88 12.12 14.80 3.03
N ARG A 89 11.31 14.67 1.98
CA ARG A 89 11.45 13.55 1.02
C ARG A 89 12.83 13.52 0.37
N ASN A 90 13.37 14.68 -0.03
CA ASN A 90 14.71 14.75 -0.58
C ASN A 90 15.81 14.31 0.41
N LEU A 91 15.60 14.56 1.70
CA LEU A 91 16.49 14.07 2.75
C LEU A 91 16.36 12.54 2.91
N VAL A 92 15.13 12.02 2.98
CA VAL A 92 14.88 10.57 3.10
C VAL A 92 15.44 9.79 1.91
N ILE A 93 15.29 10.31 0.68
CA ILE A 93 15.87 9.68 -0.52
C ILE A 93 17.41 9.66 -0.45
N ARG A 94 18.03 10.72 0.08
CA ARG A 94 19.48 10.76 0.29
C ARG A 94 19.93 9.75 1.35
N GLU A 95 19.20 9.64 2.45
CA GLU A 95 19.49 8.63 3.48
C GLU A 95 19.34 7.21 2.93
N LEU A 96 18.30 6.95 2.13
CA LEU A 96 18.16 5.67 1.44
C LEU A 96 19.33 5.39 0.50
N ALA A 97 19.76 6.38 -0.29
CA ALA A 97 20.92 6.23 -1.15
C ALA A 97 22.21 5.94 -0.37
N ASN A 98 22.43 6.61 0.76
CA ASN A 98 23.59 6.38 1.62
C ASN A 98 23.53 4.98 2.25
N TYR A 99 22.35 4.56 2.71
CA TYR A 99 22.12 3.24 3.27
C TYR A 99 22.45 2.14 2.25
N GLU A 100 21.87 2.21 1.05
CA GLU A 100 22.14 1.22 0.00
C GLU A 100 23.61 1.18 -0.40
N LYS A 101 24.24 2.35 -0.56
CA LYS A 101 25.69 2.42 -0.84
C LYS A 101 26.53 1.74 0.23
N SER A 102 26.15 1.88 1.50
CA SER A 102 26.85 1.25 2.62
C SER A 102 26.67 -0.27 2.67
N LYS A 103 25.56 -0.79 2.11
CA LYS A 103 25.18 -2.19 2.14
C LYS A 103 25.73 -2.99 0.96
N THR A 104 25.67 -2.43 -0.26
CA THR A 104 26.00 -3.15 -1.51
C THR A 104 27.18 -2.57 -2.28
N GLY A 105 27.77 -1.45 -1.83
CA GLY A 105 28.70 -0.64 -2.63
C GLY A 105 27.97 0.33 -3.56
N GLU A 106 28.69 0.98 -4.49
CA GLU A 106 28.08 1.98 -5.39
C GLU A 106 27.18 1.37 -6.48
N ASP A 107 27.40 0.10 -6.85
CA ASP A 107 26.68 -0.55 -7.93
C ASP A 107 25.22 -0.84 -7.54
N ASN A 108 24.30 -0.55 -8.46
CA ASN A 108 22.85 -0.82 -8.38
C ASN A 108 22.04 -0.08 -7.31
N CYS A 109 22.64 0.86 -6.57
CA CYS A 109 21.95 1.70 -5.59
C CYS A 109 20.69 2.39 -6.19
N GLN A 110 20.79 2.91 -7.41
CA GLN A 110 19.67 3.57 -8.09
C GLN A 110 18.51 2.62 -8.37
N LEU A 111 18.81 1.37 -8.77
CA LEU A 111 17.79 0.36 -9.03
C LEU A 111 17.01 0.03 -7.75
N ARG A 112 17.72 -0.14 -6.63
CA ARG A 112 17.09 -0.42 -5.35
C ARG A 112 16.22 0.74 -4.86
N ILE A 113 16.68 1.98 -5.00
CA ILE A 113 15.86 3.18 -4.72
C ILE A 113 14.59 3.17 -5.58
N MET A 114 14.70 2.86 -6.87
CA MET A 114 13.54 2.79 -7.77
C MET A 114 12.55 1.70 -7.37
N GLU A 115 13.02 0.56 -6.88
CA GLU A 115 12.14 -0.49 -6.32
C GLU A 115 11.36 0.01 -5.10
N VAL A 116 12.02 0.67 -4.15
CA VAL A 116 11.38 1.28 -2.98
C VAL A 116 10.34 2.33 -3.40
N MET A 117 10.70 3.20 -4.35
CA MET A 117 9.76 4.18 -4.91
C MET A 117 8.56 3.51 -5.60
N GLY A 118 8.75 2.35 -6.23
CA GLY A 118 7.68 1.53 -6.79
C GLY A 118 6.67 1.08 -5.73
N ILE A 119 7.14 0.73 -4.52
CA ILE A 119 6.27 0.40 -3.38
C ILE A 119 5.48 1.62 -2.92
N VAL A 120 6.11 2.78 -2.78
CA VAL A 120 5.42 4.04 -2.41
C VAL A 120 4.28 4.35 -3.38
N GLN A 121 4.52 4.23 -4.69
CA GLN A 121 3.47 4.40 -5.70
C GLN A 121 2.38 3.33 -5.60
N GLY A 122 2.75 2.09 -5.27
CA GLY A 122 1.79 1.01 -5.00
C GLY A 122 0.86 1.34 -3.84
N VAL A 123 1.39 1.92 -2.76
CA VAL A 123 0.61 2.37 -1.59
C VAL A 123 -0.35 3.49 -1.97
N HIS A 124 0.09 4.49 -2.74
CA HIS A 124 -0.79 5.56 -3.22
C HIS A 124 -1.97 5.01 -4.02
N ARG A 125 -1.70 4.13 -5.00
CA ARG A 125 -2.75 3.48 -5.81
C ARG A 125 -3.70 2.64 -4.97
N ALA A 126 -3.20 1.92 -3.96
CA ALA A 126 -4.03 1.13 -3.07
C ALA A 126 -4.92 2.01 -2.18
N SER A 127 -4.38 3.12 -1.66
CA SER A 127 -5.14 4.11 -0.88
C SER A 127 -6.29 4.70 -1.70
N ASP A 128 -6.03 5.10 -2.94
CA ASP A 128 -7.06 5.61 -3.85
C ASP A 128 -8.11 4.56 -4.20
N ALA A 129 -7.69 3.31 -4.41
CA ALA A 129 -8.61 2.20 -4.66
C ALA A 129 -9.51 1.95 -3.45
N VAL A 130 -8.96 1.96 -2.23
CA VAL A 130 -9.74 1.86 -0.98
C VAL A 130 -10.78 2.97 -0.91
N LYS A 131 -10.39 4.24 -1.10
CA LYS A 131 -11.31 5.39 -1.09
C LYS A 131 -12.45 5.25 -2.10
N LYS A 132 -12.12 4.95 -3.36
CA LYS A 132 -13.11 4.82 -4.44
C LYS A 132 -14.04 3.62 -4.21
N CYS A 133 -13.49 2.47 -3.84
CA CYS A 133 -14.27 1.26 -3.59
C CYS A 133 -15.14 1.37 -2.34
N GLY A 134 -14.64 1.99 -1.26
CA GLY A 134 -15.43 2.25 -0.05
C GLY A 134 -16.62 3.18 -0.32
N HIS A 135 -16.44 4.20 -1.16
CA HIS A 135 -17.54 5.09 -1.56
C HIS A 135 -18.65 4.33 -2.33
N VAL A 136 -18.27 3.49 -3.29
CA VAL A 136 -19.22 2.61 -4.00
C VAL A 136 -19.90 1.66 -3.01
N ALA A 137 -19.12 1.04 -2.12
CA ALA A 137 -19.65 0.09 -1.16
C ALA A 137 -20.71 0.73 -0.23
N LYS A 138 -20.49 1.99 0.15
CA LYS A 138 -21.45 2.78 0.94
C LYS A 138 -22.72 3.13 0.14
N ILE A 139 -22.59 3.65 -1.08
CA ILE A 139 -23.73 4.02 -1.92
C ILE A 139 -24.67 2.83 -2.16
N PHE A 140 -24.11 1.66 -2.44
CA PHE A 140 -24.88 0.44 -2.71
C PHE A 140 -25.17 -0.39 -1.45
N ASN A 141 -24.83 0.11 -0.27
CA ASN A 141 -25.02 -0.58 1.02
C ASN A 141 -24.52 -2.04 0.99
N LEU A 142 -23.34 -2.25 0.40
CA LEU A 142 -22.69 -3.55 0.33
C LEU A 142 -22.38 -4.03 1.74
N LYS A 143 -22.66 -5.31 2.04
CA LYS A 143 -22.49 -5.86 3.39
C LYS A 143 -21.26 -6.75 3.48
N GLY A 144 -20.43 -6.52 4.50
CA GLY A 144 -19.34 -7.43 4.84
C GLY A 144 -18.97 -7.31 6.32
N LYS A 145 -18.49 -8.41 6.90
CA LYS A 145 -17.98 -8.41 8.27
C LYS A 145 -16.58 -7.80 8.27
N GLU A 146 -16.31 -6.86 9.18
CA GLU A 146 -14.94 -6.41 9.48
C GLU A 146 -14.10 -6.03 8.23
N CYS A 147 -14.74 -5.52 7.18
CA CYS A 147 -14.01 -5.20 5.95
C CYS A 147 -13.43 -3.77 6.03
N PRO A 148 -12.11 -3.61 5.78
CA PRO A 148 -11.45 -2.30 5.81
C PRO A 148 -12.05 -1.25 4.86
N LEU A 149 -12.77 -1.67 3.81
CA LEU A 149 -13.43 -0.75 2.87
C LEU A 149 -14.57 0.04 3.52
N TYR A 150 -15.13 -0.44 4.64
CA TYR A 150 -16.22 0.23 5.37
C TYR A 150 -15.75 1.17 6.47
N GLU A 151 -14.46 1.15 6.81
CA GLU A 151 -13.87 1.99 7.88
C GLU A 151 -13.53 3.41 7.40
N ILE A 152 -13.84 3.76 6.16
CA ILE A 152 -13.57 5.10 5.61
C ILE A 152 -14.52 6.10 6.25
N LEU A 153 -14.00 6.86 7.21
CA LEU A 153 -14.69 7.98 7.85
C LEU A 153 -14.94 9.08 6.81
N ASP A 154 -16.16 9.62 6.78
CA ASP A 154 -16.46 10.84 6.04
C ASP A 154 -15.65 11.98 6.68
N ASN A 155 -14.76 12.61 5.90
CA ASN A 155 -14.24 13.94 6.21
C ASN A 155 -15.20 14.97 5.61
#